data_AF-A0AAD9NE45-F1
#
_entry.id   AF-A0AAD9NE45-F1
#
_cell.length_a   1.000
_cell.length_b   1.000
_cell.length_c   1.000
_cell.angle_alpha   90.00
_cell.angle_beta   90.00
_cell.angle_gamma   90.00
#
_symmetry.space_group_name_H-M   'P 1'
#
loop_
_entity.id
_entity.type
_entity.pdbx_description
1 polymer ?
#
loop_
_entity_poly.entity_id
_entity_poly.type
_entity_poly.pdbx_seq_one_letter_code
_entity_poly.pdbx_strand_id
1 'polypeptide(L)'
;RRFLFAARNHLTFWLLVTYSCSKQITYLVWCRLQRTGMGLKSEKDIITHSMAEDDPNQNQPGGEPGEGPRWGPTHAGAKELASQYTFGKRVQEALCVTVCLVLLVTNFCHLCANFQMDKWYLIFAAALLGILTADFISGVIHWGADTWGSVDMPVFGKALLRSFREHHIDPTSITRHDFIETNGDNFASVLAPLGWMEYRFMTSKPEDIQANYLLYMYVFLLALFVCMTNQIHKWSHTYFGLPQYITILQDLHIILPQRHHRIHHVAPHDSYFCITTGWLNYPLEAMNFWPGMEYLIEKVTGYKPRADDMAWASKTE
;
A
#
# COMPACT_ATOMS: atom_id res chain seq x y z
N ARG A 1 -42.60 -2.15 24.09
CA ARG A 1 -41.61 -1.22 23.49
C ARG A 1 -40.28 -1.14 24.26
N ARG A 2 -40.25 -1.15 25.62
CA ARG A 2 -38.98 -1.18 26.39
C ARG A 2 -38.17 -2.49 26.30
N PHE A 3 -38.84 -3.65 26.17
CA PHE A 3 -38.17 -4.95 26.01
C PHE A 3 -37.45 -5.14 24.67
N LEU A 4 -38.02 -4.61 23.58
CA LEU A 4 -37.42 -4.67 22.24
C LEU A 4 -36.18 -3.76 22.11
N PHE A 5 -36.08 -2.70 22.90
CA PHE A 5 -34.93 -1.80 22.91
C PHE A 5 -33.73 -2.40 23.67
N ALA A 6 -33.99 -3.08 24.79
CA ALA A 6 -32.96 -3.79 25.55
C ALA A 6 -32.39 -5.01 24.78
N ALA A 7 -33.25 -5.80 24.13
CA ALA A 7 -32.82 -6.95 23.33
C ALA A 7 -31.96 -6.54 22.11
N ARG A 8 -32.27 -5.39 21.49
CA ARG A 8 -31.48 -4.85 20.37
C ARG A 8 -30.09 -4.41 20.81
N ASN A 9 -29.96 -3.75 21.97
CA ASN A 9 -28.66 -3.36 22.52
C ASN A 9 -27.82 -4.56 22.97
N HIS A 10 -28.44 -5.62 23.51
CA HIS A 10 -27.73 -6.85 23.84
C HIS A 10 -27.25 -7.61 22.60
N LEU A 11 -28.06 -7.71 21.55
CA LEU A 11 -27.65 -8.38 20.32
C LEU A 11 -26.52 -7.62 19.61
N THR A 12 -26.59 -6.29 19.57
CA THR A 12 -25.51 -5.44 19.03
C THR A 12 -24.24 -5.55 19.89
N PHE A 13 -24.36 -5.59 21.22
CA PHE A 13 -23.23 -5.82 22.11
C PHE A 13 -22.58 -7.18 21.87
N TRP A 14 -23.37 -8.26 21.81
CA TRP A 14 -22.84 -9.60 21.54
C TRP A 14 -22.24 -9.72 20.14
N LEU A 15 -22.82 -9.09 19.12
CA LEU A 15 -22.25 -9.02 17.77
C LEU A 15 -20.94 -8.22 17.73
N LEU A 16 -20.85 -7.11 18.46
CA LEU A 16 -19.61 -6.33 18.57
C LEU A 16 -18.53 -7.09 19.34
N VAL A 17 -18.91 -7.80 20.40
CA VAL A 17 -18.00 -8.64 21.19
C VAL A 17 -17.55 -9.86 20.39
N THR A 18 -18.44 -10.55 19.67
CA THR A 18 -18.04 -11.67 18.81
C THR A 18 -17.22 -11.21 17.61
N TYR A 19 -17.54 -10.06 17.02
CA TYR A 19 -16.74 -9.47 15.95
C TYR A 19 -15.36 -9.03 16.45
N SER A 20 -15.28 -8.34 17.60
CA SER A 20 -14.02 -7.93 18.22
C SER A 20 -13.16 -9.13 18.65
N CYS A 21 -13.79 -10.15 19.25
CA CYS A 21 -13.14 -11.41 19.62
C CYS A 21 -12.68 -12.16 18.36
N SER A 22 -13.48 -12.16 17.28
CA SER A 22 -13.08 -12.72 15.99
C SER A 22 -11.90 -11.97 15.37
N LYS A 23 -11.85 -10.63 15.42
CA LYS A 23 -10.68 -9.86 14.96
C LYS A 23 -9.42 -10.26 15.72
N GLN A 24 -9.54 -10.38 17.03
CA GLN A 24 -8.42 -10.75 17.88
C GLN A 24 -7.98 -12.20 17.65
N ILE A 25 -8.92 -13.12 17.40
CA ILE A 25 -8.62 -14.53 17.07
C ILE A 25 -8.00 -14.65 15.68
N THR A 26 -8.55 -14.02 14.63
CA THR A 26 -7.97 -14.04 13.27
C THR A 26 -6.57 -13.44 13.28
N TYR A 27 -6.37 -12.32 13.99
CA TYR A 27 -5.07 -11.71 14.20
C TYR A 27 -4.12 -12.64 14.94
N LEU A 28 -4.54 -13.25 16.05
CA LEU A 28 -3.71 -14.18 16.81
C LEU A 28 -3.36 -15.44 16.01
N VAL A 29 -4.28 -15.97 15.20
CA VAL A 29 -4.02 -17.10 14.30
C VAL A 29 -3.02 -16.71 13.22
N TRP A 30 -3.19 -15.55 12.60
CA TRP A 30 -2.27 -15.04 11.59
C TRP A 30 -0.88 -14.75 12.17
N CYS A 31 -0.80 -14.03 13.29
CA CYS A 31 0.45 -13.81 14.01
C CYS A 31 1.07 -15.11 14.52
N ARG A 32 0.28 -16.11 14.93
CA ARG A 32 0.82 -17.41 15.37
C ARG A 32 1.35 -18.25 14.21
N LEU A 33 0.75 -18.14 13.03
CA LEU A 33 1.30 -18.71 11.78
C LEU A 33 2.60 -18.00 11.36
N GLN A 34 2.76 -16.71 11.71
CA GLN A 34 3.95 -15.91 11.41
C GLN A 34 5.05 -15.96 12.51
N ARG A 35 4.73 -16.30 13.77
CA ARG A 35 5.66 -16.24 14.92
C ARG A 35 6.57 -17.46 15.08
N THR A 36 6.42 -18.51 14.28
CA THR A 36 7.29 -19.68 14.39
C THR A 36 8.63 -19.46 13.67
N GLY A 37 9.55 -18.73 14.32
CA GLY A 37 10.98 -19.03 14.23
C GLY A 37 11.96 -18.04 13.57
N MET A 38 11.61 -16.78 13.27
CA MET A 38 12.56 -15.84 12.66
C MET A 38 12.41 -14.42 13.22
N GLY A 39 13.49 -13.62 13.16
CA GLY A 39 13.74 -12.33 13.81
C GLY A 39 12.77 -11.17 13.49
N LEU A 40 11.48 -11.38 13.70
CA LEU A 40 10.44 -10.36 13.63
C LEU A 40 10.55 -9.40 14.82
N LYS A 41 10.33 -8.11 14.57
CA LYS A 41 10.33 -7.03 15.58
C LYS A 41 9.43 -7.40 16.76
N SER A 42 9.89 -7.17 18.00
CA SER A 42 9.08 -7.52 19.17
C SER A 42 7.85 -6.62 19.26
N GLU A 43 6.79 -7.11 19.93
CA GLU A 43 5.56 -6.32 20.14
C GLU A 43 5.85 -5.02 20.90
N LYS A 44 6.82 -5.05 21.82
CA LYS A 44 7.32 -3.87 22.52
C LYS A 44 8.01 -2.88 21.57
N ASP A 45 8.86 -3.37 20.67
CA ASP A 45 9.56 -2.52 19.69
C ASP A 45 8.57 -1.87 18.72
N ILE A 46 7.57 -2.63 18.26
CA ILE A 46 6.51 -2.11 17.41
C ILE A 46 5.79 -0.96 18.11
N ILE A 47 5.35 -1.15 19.35
CA ILE A 47 4.60 -0.11 20.09
C ILE A 47 5.48 1.11 20.43
N THR A 48 6.75 0.89 20.77
CA THR A 48 7.65 1.96 21.25
C THR A 48 8.19 2.83 20.10
N HIS A 49 8.33 2.24 18.90
CA HIS A 49 9.01 2.88 17.78
C HIS A 49 8.12 3.12 16.56
N SER A 50 6.80 3.00 16.71
CA SER A 50 5.82 3.43 15.70
C SER A 50 4.79 4.39 16.29
N MET A 51 4.08 5.10 15.42
CA MET A 51 2.97 5.97 15.80
C MET A 51 1.82 5.15 16.43
N ALA A 52 1.19 5.70 17.47
CA ALA A 52 0.07 5.06 18.15
C ALA A 52 -1.21 5.01 17.27
N GLU A 53 -2.15 4.10 17.58
CA GLU A 53 -3.41 3.94 16.82
C GLU A 53 -4.30 5.19 16.87
N ASP A 54 -4.05 6.09 17.81
CA ASP A 54 -4.84 7.26 18.14
C ASP A 54 -4.16 8.60 17.82
N ASP A 55 -3.05 8.65 17.07
CA ASP A 55 -2.25 9.89 17.03
C ASP A 55 -2.26 10.72 15.73
N PRO A 56 -3.07 11.80 15.67
CA PRO A 56 -2.99 12.90 14.71
C PRO A 56 -2.03 14.02 15.18
N ASN A 57 -0.92 13.61 15.77
CA ASN A 57 0.38 14.27 15.98
C ASN A 57 0.58 15.11 17.25
N GLN A 58 0.21 14.60 18.43
CA GLN A 58 0.87 15.03 19.67
C GLN A 58 1.61 13.85 20.35
N ASN A 59 2.31 13.08 19.52
CA ASN A 59 3.16 11.91 19.80
C ASN A 59 3.96 11.98 21.10
N GLN A 60 4.00 10.90 21.90
CA GLN A 60 5.21 10.10 22.22
C GLN A 60 4.84 8.74 22.92
N PRO A 61 5.33 7.57 22.46
CA PRO A 61 5.63 6.47 23.41
C PRO A 61 7.12 6.45 23.80
N GLY A 62 7.55 7.47 24.56
CA GLY A 62 8.83 7.53 25.30
C GLY A 62 10.04 8.17 24.59
N GLY A 63 9.92 9.42 24.10
CA GLY A 63 10.97 10.20 23.41
C GLY A 63 12.16 10.64 24.29
N GLU A 64 13.17 11.37 23.80
CA GLU A 64 13.14 12.57 22.91
C GLU A 64 14.36 12.68 21.94
N PRO A 65 14.48 13.72 21.07
CA PRO A 65 15.10 14.97 21.56
C PRO A 65 14.37 16.28 21.16
N GLY A 66 13.79 16.97 22.17
CA GLY A 66 13.72 18.44 22.26
C GLY A 66 12.40 19.18 21.97
N GLU A 67 11.39 19.06 22.85
CA GLU A 67 10.21 19.96 22.98
C GLU A 67 9.10 19.95 21.87
N GLY A 68 8.86 18.82 21.17
CA GLY A 68 7.71 18.69 20.27
C GLY A 68 7.41 17.26 19.77
N PRO A 69 6.32 17.05 18.99
CA PRO A 69 5.98 15.74 18.41
C PRO A 69 7.08 15.26 17.45
N ARG A 70 7.54 14.02 17.63
CA ARG A 70 8.61 13.40 16.79
C ARG A 70 8.22 13.30 15.32
N TRP A 71 6.95 13.03 15.05
CA TRP A 71 6.39 12.85 13.71
C TRP A 71 5.24 13.83 13.49
N GLY A 72 4.96 14.13 12.23
CA GLY A 72 3.80 14.91 11.84
C GLY A 72 4.09 16.18 11.05
N PRO A 73 3.04 16.96 10.73
CA PRO A 73 3.09 18.05 9.74
C PRO A 73 3.85 19.27 10.25
N THR A 74 4.17 19.33 11.54
CA THR A 74 4.96 20.41 12.14
C THR A 74 6.46 20.25 11.92
N HIS A 75 6.93 19.05 11.56
CA HIS A 75 8.34 18.74 11.31
C HIS A 75 8.88 19.55 10.12
N ALA A 76 10.11 20.08 10.24
CA ALA A 76 10.72 20.94 9.21
C ALA A 76 10.82 20.23 7.85
N GLY A 77 11.33 18.99 7.85
CA GLY A 77 11.37 18.15 6.64
C GLY A 77 9.99 17.91 6.01
N ALA A 78 8.94 17.66 6.80
CA ALA A 78 7.58 17.46 6.27
C ALA A 78 7.04 18.74 5.61
N LYS A 79 7.26 19.91 6.21
CA LYS A 79 6.85 21.20 5.61
C LYS A 79 7.57 21.49 4.31
N GLU A 80 8.88 21.23 4.25
CA GLU A 80 9.64 21.44 3.03
C GLU A 80 9.17 20.51 1.92
N LEU A 81 9.02 19.22 2.21
CA LEU A 81 8.51 18.26 1.23
C LEU A 81 7.08 18.63 0.78
N ALA A 82 6.20 19.03 1.70
CA ALA A 82 4.86 19.51 1.36
C ALA A 82 4.88 20.80 0.50
N SER A 83 5.90 21.64 0.61
CA SER A 83 6.00 22.86 -0.23
C SER A 83 6.39 22.55 -1.69
N GLN A 84 6.89 21.35 -1.97
CA GLN A 84 7.37 20.95 -3.30
C GLN A 84 6.29 20.32 -4.19
N TYR A 85 5.01 20.26 -3.77
CA TYR A 85 3.92 19.90 -4.68
C TYR A 85 3.74 20.97 -5.75
N THR A 86 3.55 20.54 -7.00
CA THR A 86 3.48 21.45 -8.15
C THR A 86 2.18 21.29 -8.91
N PHE A 87 1.69 22.40 -9.46
CA PHE A 87 0.54 22.38 -10.36
C PHE A 87 0.77 21.49 -11.59
N GLY A 88 2.00 21.48 -12.13
CA GLY A 88 2.35 20.63 -13.28
C GLY A 88 2.19 19.14 -12.99
N LYS A 89 2.68 18.68 -11.83
CA LYS A 89 2.50 17.29 -11.38
C LYS A 89 1.01 16.95 -11.22
N ARG A 90 0.24 17.88 -10.63
CA ARG A 90 -1.20 17.69 -10.45
C ARG A 90 -1.95 17.53 -11.78
N VAL A 91 -1.62 18.33 -12.79
CA VAL A 91 -2.21 18.20 -14.13
C VAL A 91 -1.84 16.86 -14.75
N GLN A 92 -0.58 16.43 -14.64
CA GLN A 92 -0.14 15.11 -15.12
C GLN A 92 -0.92 13.96 -14.46
N GLU A 93 -1.09 13.99 -13.14
CA GLU A 93 -1.86 12.98 -12.40
C GLU A 93 -3.31 12.92 -12.85
N ALA A 94 -3.97 14.08 -12.98
CA ALA A 94 -5.35 14.16 -13.43
C ALA A 94 -5.52 13.59 -14.85
N LEU A 95 -4.59 13.91 -15.76
CA LEU A 95 -4.58 13.35 -17.12
C LEU A 95 -4.38 11.83 -17.10
N CYS A 96 -3.40 11.33 -16.35
CA CYS A 96 -3.13 9.90 -16.26
C CYS A 96 -4.31 9.13 -15.68
N VAL A 97 -4.95 9.64 -14.61
CA VAL A 97 -6.17 9.04 -14.06
C VAL A 97 -7.28 9.02 -15.10
N THR A 98 -7.51 10.13 -15.80
CA THR A 98 -8.59 10.22 -16.81
C THR A 98 -8.36 9.23 -17.96
N VAL A 99 -7.16 9.21 -18.55
CA VAL A 99 -6.82 8.30 -19.66
C VAL A 99 -6.90 6.84 -19.20
N CYS A 100 -6.38 6.52 -18.02
CA CYS A 100 -6.42 5.16 -17.49
C CYS A 100 -7.87 4.72 -17.20
N LEU A 101 -8.75 5.58 -16.71
CA LEU A 101 -10.16 5.25 -16.52
C LEU A 101 -10.85 4.93 -17.86
N VAL A 102 -10.55 5.69 -18.91
CA VAL A 102 -11.05 5.37 -20.27
C VAL A 102 -10.57 3.99 -20.69
N LEU A 103 -9.26 3.72 -20.59
CA LEU A 103 -8.68 2.42 -20.95
C LEU A 103 -9.25 1.27 -20.12
N LEU A 104 -9.47 1.46 -18.81
CA LEU A 104 -10.10 0.44 -17.97
C LEU A 104 -11.52 0.13 -18.44
N VAL A 105 -12.31 1.16 -18.78
CA VAL A 105 -13.68 0.96 -19.26
C VAL A 105 -13.71 0.28 -20.63
N THR A 106 -12.90 0.73 -21.60
CA THR A 106 -12.87 0.14 -22.95
C THR A 106 -12.39 -1.31 -22.92
N ASN A 107 -11.29 -1.58 -22.21
CA ASN A 107 -10.78 -2.95 -22.05
C ASN A 107 -11.77 -3.84 -21.30
N PHE A 108 -12.48 -3.33 -20.30
CA PHE A 108 -13.53 -4.09 -19.61
C PHE A 108 -14.68 -4.46 -20.55
N CYS A 109 -15.13 -3.52 -21.39
CA CYS A 109 -16.13 -3.80 -22.41
C CYS A 109 -15.65 -4.89 -23.39
N HIS A 110 -14.39 -4.83 -23.83
CA HIS A 110 -13.79 -5.87 -24.67
C HIS A 110 -13.72 -7.24 -23.98
N LEU A 111 -13.34 -7.28 -22.71
CA LEU A 111 -13.32 -8.50 -21.91
C LEU A 111 -14.72 -9.12 -21.76
N CYS A 112 -15.74 -8.30 -21.55
CA CYS A 112 -17.13 -8.73 -21.46
C CYS A 112 -17.64 -9.27 -22.80
N ALA A 113 -17.34 -8.57 -23.90
CA ALA A 113 -17.73 -9.00 -25.25
C ALA A 113 -17.07 -10.33 -25.67
N ASN A 114 -15.92 -10.66 -25.10
CA ASN A 114 -15.16 -11.86 -25.40
C ASN A 114 -15.24 -12.93 -24.29
N PHE A 115 -16.23 -12.84 -23.38
CA PHE A 115 -16.26 -13.67 -22.19
C PHE A 115 -16.35 -15.18 -22.44
N GLN A 116 -15.39 -15.92 -21.88
CA GLN A 116 -15.30 -17.37 -21.98
C GLN A 116 -15.90 -18.03 -20.73
N MET A 117 -17.19 -18.37 -20.80
CA MET A 117 -17.93 -18.99 -19.70
C MET A 117 -17.31 -20.31 -19.23
N ASP A 118 -16.69 -21.07 -20.13
CA ASP A 118 -16.00 -22.33 -19.83
C ASP A 118 -14.75 -22.14 -18.96
N LYS A 119 -14.14 -20.95 -18.94
CA LYS A 119 -12.88 -20.66 -18.22
C LYS A 119 -13.06 -19.78 -16.99
N TRP A 120 -14.29 -19.65 -16.48
CA TRP A 120 -14.60 -18.75 -15.36
C TRP A 120 -13.70 -18.98 -14.13
N TYR A 121 -13.34 -20.23 -13.82
CA TYR A 121 -12.48 -20.58 -12.69
C TYR A 121 -11.02 -20.13 -12.88
N LEU A 122 -10.55 -20.04 -14.13
CA LEU A 122 -9.21 -19.52 -14.43
C LEU A 122 -9.13 -18.01 -14.28
N ILE A 123 -10.27 -17.29 -14.33
CA ILE A 123 -10.32 -15.86 -14.01
C ILE A 123 -10.01 -15.63 -12.53
N PHE A 124 -10.46 -16.53 -11.63
CA PHE A 124 -10.07 -16.48 -10.22
C PHE A 124 -8.57 -16.69 -10.02
N ALA A 125 -7.97 -17.64 -10.76
CA ALA A 125 -6.52 -17.84 -10.74
C ALA A 125 -5.78 -16.60 -11.27
N ALA A 126 -6.26 -15.97 -12.35
CA ALA A 126 -5.72 -14.73 -12.87
C ALA A 126 -5.83 -13.56 -11.88
N ALA A 127 -6.95 -13.46 -11.14
CA ALA A 127 -7.14 -12.48 -10.08
C ALA A 127 -6.14 -12.70 -8.94
N LEU A 128 -5.98 -13.95 -8.48
CA LEU A 128 -5.05 -14.30 -7.41
C LEU A 128 -3.60 -14.02 -7.80
N LEU A 129 -3.19 -14.38 -9.02
CA LEU A 129 -1.87 -14.04 -9.53
C LEU A 129 -1.71 -12.53 -9.69
N GLY A 130 -2.74 -11.83 -10.19
CA GLY A 130 -2.72 -10.39 -10.34
C GLY A 130 -2.51 -9.66 -9.02
N ILE A 131 -3.22 -10.04 -7.96
CA ILE A 131 -3.09 -9.40 -6.64
C ILE A 131 -1.76 -9.72 -5.97
N LEU A 132 -1.25 -10.97 -6.12
CA LEU A 132 0.08 -11.35 -5.63
C LEU A 132 1.19 -10.57 -6.35
N THR A 133 1.09 -10.43 -7.67
CA THR A 133 2.03 -9.64 -8.45
C THR A 133 1.95 -8.16 -8.07
N ALA A 134 0.76 -7.60 -7.88
CA ALA A 134 0.59 -6.22 -7.41
C ALA A 134 1.23 -6.01 -6.03
N ASP A 135 1.00 -6.93 -5.09
CA ASP A 135 1.58 -6.88 -3.75
C ASP A 135 3.11 -6.94 -3.80
N PHE A 136 3.68 -7.85 -4.60
CA PHE A 136 5.13 -7.95 -4.79
C PHE A 136 5.73 -6.68 -5.41
N ILE A 137 5.15 -6.21 -6.53
CA ILE A 137 5.61 -5.00 -7.22
C ILE A 137 5.54 -3.80 -6.28
N SER A 138 4.47 -3.68 -5.50
CA SER A 138 4.34 -2.61 -4.49
C SER A 138 5.49 -2.65 -3.49
N GLY A 139 5.88 -3.85 -3.02
CA GLY A 139 7.03 -4.02 -2.13
C GLY A 139 8.35 -3.65 -2.78
N VAL A 140 8.58 -4.05 -4.04
CA VAL A 140 9.82 -3.72 -4.77
C VAL A 140 9.95 -2.20 -4.98
N ILE A 141 8.87 -1.53 -5.39
CA ILE A 141 8.87 -0.08 -5.59
C ILE A 141 9.07 0.65 -4.26
N HIS A 142 8.36 0.23 -3.21
CA HIS A 142 8.44 0.81 -1.89
C HIS A 142 9.85 0.64 -1.29
N TRP A 143 10.37 -0.59 -1.25
CA TRP A 143 11.74 -0.87 -0.84
C TRP A 143 12.77 -0.07 -1.64
N GLY A 144 12.61 0.01 -2.97
CA GLY A 144 13.49 0.78 -3.84
C GLY A 144 13.49 2.28 -3.50
N ALA A 145 12.30 2.85 -3.30
CA ALA A 145 12.12 4.25 -2.93
C ALA A 145 12.72 4.56 -1.55
N ASP A 146 12.45 3.73 -0.55
CA ASP A 146 12.88 3.95 0.83
C ASP A 146 14.37 3.74 1.00
N THR A 147 14.89 2.71 0.34
CA THR A 147 16.25 2.24 0.59
C THR A 147 17.27 2.95 -0.28
N TRP A 148 16.92 3.27 -1.53
CA TRP A 148 17.89 3.77 -2.51
C TRP A 148 17.48 5.10 -3.15
N GLY A 149 16.23 5.50 -2.97
CA GLY A 149 15.71 6.75 -3.53
C GLY A 149 16.34 7.98 -2.91
N SER A 150 16.46 9.06 -3.68
CA SER A 150 16.72 10.41 -3.18
C SER A 150 15.81 11.40 -3.89
N VAL A 151 15.35 12.41 -3.15
CA VAL A 151 14.53 13.51 -3.70
C VAL A 151 15.30 14.33 -4.74
N ASP A 152 16.64 14.30 -4.68
CA ASP A 152 17.52 14.99 -5.62
C ASP A 152 17.71 14.23 -6.94
N MET A 153 17.21 12.99 -7.05
CA MET A 153 17.30 12.25 -8.31
C MET A 153 16.57 12.98 -9.44
N PRO A 154 17.20 13.08 -10.63
CA PRO A 154 16.57 13.73 -11.77
C PRO A 154 15.31 12.95 -12.17
N VAL A 155 14.30 13.69 -12.65
CA VAL A 155 13.01 13.16 -13.13
C VAL A 155 12.11 12.56 -12.04
N PHE A 156 12.59 11.60 -11.25
CA PHE A 156 11.76 10.83 -10.32
C PHE A 156 11.79 11.33 -8.88
N GLY A 157 12.85 12.01 -8.44
CA GLY A 157 13.03 12.41 -7.04
C GLY A 157 11.88 13.28 -6.52
N LYS A 158 11.71 14.45 -7.14
CA LYS A 158 10.62 15.38 -6.78
C LYS A 158 9.23 14.90 -7.21
N ALA A 159 9.12 14.03 -8.21
CA ALA A 159 7.83 13.60 -8.74
C ALA A 159 7.22 12.43 -7.94
N LEU A 160 8.03 11.46 -7.53
CA LEU A 160 7.60 10.21 -6.89
C LEU A 160 8.12 10.09 -5.46
N LEU A 161 9.43 10.26 -5.24
CA LEU A 161 10.07 9.92 -3.96
C LEU A 161 9.79 10.90 -2.83
N ARG A 162 9.43 12.14 -3.18
CA ARG A 162 9.01 13.17 -2.23
C ARG A 162 7.90 12.68 -1.30
N SER A 163 6.84 12.06 -1.85
CA SER A 163 5.69 11.63 -1.04
C SER A 163 6.05 10.47 -0.10
N PHE A 164 6.97 9.59 -0.50
CA PHE A 164 7.51 8.54 0.38
C PHE A 164 8.28 9.15 1.56
N ARG A 165 9.16 10.12 1.31
CA ARG A 165 9.90 10.82 2.38
C ARG A 165 8.98 11.58 3.32
N GLU A 166 8.01 12.31 2.76
CA GLU A 166 7.01 13.02 3.57
C GLU A 166 6.23 12.03 4.43
N HIS A 167 5.89 10.87 3.88
CA HIS A 167 5.17 9.82 4.57
C HIS A 167 5.95 9.19 5.73
N HIS A 168 7.26 9.01 5.63
CA HIS A 168 8.05 8.48 6.76
C HIS A 168 8.21 9.48 7.92
N ILE A 169 8.17 10.78 7.62
CA ILE A 169 8.23 11.85 8.63
C ILE A 169 6.84 12.13 9.22
N ASP A 170 5.82 12.14 8.36
CA ASP A 170 4.41 12.27 8.71
C ASP A 170 3.61 11.11 8.08
N PRO A 171 3.50 9.97 8.78
CA PRO A 171 2.74 8.81 8.32
C PRO A 171 1.29 9.12 7.93
N THR A 172 0.69 10.17 8.51
CA THR A 172 -0.69 10.57 8.23
C THR A 172 -0.83 11.50 7.03
N SER A 173 0.27 11.96 6.42
CA SER A 173 0.25 12.84 5.22
C SER A 173 -0.59 12.30 4.07
N ILE A 174 -0.40 11.02 3.75
CA ILE A 174 -1.16 10.31 2.72
C ILE A 174 -2.68 10.37 2.97
N THR A 175 -3.12 10.48 4.23
CA THR A 175 -4.56 10.57 4.55
C THR A 175 -5.19 11.89 4.11
N ARG A 176 -4.39 12.95 3.99
CA ARG A 176 -4.82 14.32 3.67
C ARG A 176 -4.83 14.62 2.17
N HIS A 177 -4.17 13.79 1.37
CA HIS A 177 -4.19 13.88 -0.08
C HIS A 177 -5.58 13.50 -0.62
N ASP A 178 -6.02 14.10 -1.73
CA ASP A 178 -7.23 13.64 -2.41
C ASP A 178 -6.97 12.35 -3.22
N PHE A 179 -7.99 11.86 -3.93
CA PHE A 179 -7.89 10.64 -4.73
C PHE A 179 -6.84 10.74 -5.85
N ILE A 180 -6.73 11.91 -6.51
CA ILE A 180 -5.81 12.11 -7.63
C ILE A 180 -4.38 12.12 -7.14
N GLU A 181 -4.09 12.85 -6.07
CA GLU A 181 -2.74 12.91 -5.50
C GLU A 181 -2.30 11.59 -4.87
N THR A 182 -3.24 10.85 -4.27
CA THR A 182 -2.93 9.54 -3.68
C THR A 182 -2.61 8.50 -4.77
N ASN A 183 -3.36 8.50 -5.88
CA ASN A 183 -3.36 7.38 -6.83
C ASN A 183 -2.79 7.71 -8.21
N GLY A 184 -2.50 8.97 -8.51
CA GLY A 184 -2.14 9.42 -9.85
C GLY A 184 -0.95 8.66 -10.47
N ASP A 185 0.06 8.36 -9.66
CA ASP A 185 1.23 7.59 -10.10
C ASP A 185 0.92 6.11 -10.36
N ASN A 186 0.03 5.50 -9.56
CA ASN A 186 -0.42 4.14 -9.79
C ASN A 186 -1.17 4.03 -11.11
N PHE A 187 -2.08 4.98 -11.38
CA PHE A 187 -2.81 5.05 -12.65
C PHE A 187 -1.86 5.32 -13.83
N ALA A 188 -0.85 6.17 -13.65
CA ALA A 188 0.17 6.40 -14.68
C ALA A 188 0.97 5.12 -15.01
N SER A 189 1.33 4.33 -13.98
CA SER A 189 2.16 3.12 -14.14
C SER A 189 1.50 2.02 -15.00
N VAL A 190 0.16 1.98 -15.03
CA VAL A 190 -0.59 0.96 -15.77
C VAL A 190 -1.04 1.41 -17.16
N LEU A 191 -0.76 2.65 -17.57
CA LEU A 191 -1.14 3.15 -18.90
C LEU A 191 -0.53 2.33 -20.03
N ALA A 192 0.76 1.98 -19.93
CA ALA A 192 1.44 1.20 -20.96
C ALA A 192 0.86 -0.23 -21.12
N PRO A 193 0.68 -1.05 -20.06
CA PRO A 193 0.08 -2.37 -20.21
C PRO A 193 -1.38 -2.33 -20.66
N LEU A 194 -2.18 -1.36 -20.17
CA LEU A 194 -3.57 -1.20 -20.61
C LEU A 194 -3.67 -0.70 -22.06
N GLY A 195 -2.79 0.21 -22.47
CA GLY A 195 -2.70 0.68 -23.86
C GLY A 195 -2.25 -0.43 -24.83
N TRP A 196 -1.31 -1.28 -24.40
CA TRP A 196 -0.96 -2.49 -25.14
C TRP A 196 -2.17 -3.42 -25.29
N MET A 197 -2.89 -3.68 -24.19
CA MET A 197 -4.08 -4.55 -24.20
C MET A 197 -5.18 -4.01 -25.12
N GLU A 198 -5.47 -2.71 -25.07
CA GLU A 198 -6.43 -2.03 -25.96
C GLU A 198 -6.00 -2.19 -27.43
N TYR A 199 -4.73 -1.90 -27.74
CA TYR A 199 -4.18 -2.08 -29.08
C TYR A 199 -4.34 -3.53 -29.56
N ARG A 200 -4.13 -4.52 -28.69
CA ARG A 200 -4.32 -5.93 -29.04
C ARG A 200 -5.79 -6.26 -29.34
N PHE A 201 -6.75 -5.75 -28.58
CA PHE A 201 -8.17 -5.94 -28.90
C PHE A 201 -8.58 -5.30 -30.22
N MET A 202 -8.02 -4.14 -30.56
CA MET A 202 -8.36 -3.42 -31.79
C MET A 202 -7.74 -4.03 -33.05
N THR A 203 -6.60 -4.71 -32.92
CA THR A 203 -5.80 -5.13 -34.09
C THR A 203 -5.66 -6.63 -34.27
N SER A 204 -5.93 -7.43 -33.24
CA SER A 204 -5.79 -8.89 -33.32
C SER A 204 -7.02 -9.55 -33.91
N LYS A 205 -6.84 -10.74 -34.48
CA LYS A 205 -7.97 -11.55 -34.95
C LYS A 205 -8.75 -12.12 -33.76
N PRO A 206 -10.05 -12.43 -33.91
CA PRO A 206 -10.85 -13.02 -32.83
C PRO A 206 -10.22 -14.29 -32.23
N GLU A 207 -9.62 -15.15 -33.04
CA GLU A 207 -8.99 -16.39 -32.57
C GLU A 207 -7.80 -16.11 -31.64
N ASP A 208 -6.99 -15.10 -31.97
CA ASP A 208 -5.85 -14.66 -31.16
C ASP A 208 -6.32 -14.04 -29.83
N ILE A 209 -7.42 -13.28 -29.87
CA ILE A 209 -8.02 -12.70 -28.66
C ILE A 209 -8.50 -13.80 -27.73
N GLN A 210 -9.21 -14.80 -28.28
CA GLN A 210 -9.72 -15.92 -27.50
C GLN A 210 -8.58 -16.78 -26.93
N ALA A 211 -7.48 -16.97 -27.67
CA ALA A 211 -6.31 -17.70 -27.19
C ALA A 211 -5.59 -16.98 -26.03
N ASN A 212 -5.54 -15.64 -26.04
CA ASN A 212 -4.85 -14.82 -25.04
C ASN A 212 -5.77 -14.27 -23.93
N TYR A 213 -7.05 -14.67 -23.91
CA TYR A 213 -8.06 -14.09 -23.02
C TYR A 213 -7.67 -14.10 -21.53
N LEU A 214 -7.04 -15.18 -21.05
CA LEU A 214 -6.59 -15.28 -19.66
C LEU A 214 -5.44 -14.34 -19.32
N LEU A 215 -4.52 -14.11 -20.27
CA LEU A 215 -3.47 -13.11 -20.11
C LEU A 215 -4.07 -11.71 -20.01
N TYR A 216 -5.06 -11.40 -20.85
CA TYR A 216 -5.78 -10.13 -20.80
C TYR A 216 -6.53 -9.96 -19.47
N MET A 217 -7.20 -11.00 -18.97
CA MET A 217 -7.81 -10.98 -17.63
C MET A 217 -6.77 -10.73 -16.53
N TYR A 218 -5.63 -11.41 -16.58
CA TYR A 218 -4.53 -11.20 -15.64
C TYR A 218 -4.00 -9.76 -15.68
N VAL A 219 -3.70 -9.22 -16.87
CA VAL A 219 -3.20 -7.84 -17.04
C VAL A 219 -4.21 -6.82 -16.54
N PHE A 220 -5.49 -7.00 -16.86
CA PHE A 220 -6.56 -6.10 -16.42
C PHE A 220 -6.73 -6.12 -14.89
N LEU A 221 -6.78 -7.30 -14.29
CA LEU A 221 -6.95 -7.44 -12.84
C LEU A 221 -5.71 -6.94 -12.09
N LEU A 222 -4.51 -7.24 -12.57
CA LEU A 222 -3.26 -6.67 -12.07
C LEU A 222 -3.31 -5.14 -12.10
N ALA A 223 -3.70 -4.55 -13.23
CA ALA A 223 -3.82 -3.09 -13.35
C ALA A 223 -4.83 -2.50 -12.36
N LEU A 224 -5.98 -3.15 -12.16
CA LEU A 224 -6.97 -2.75 -11.15
C LEU A 224 -6.40 -2.78 -9.73
N PHE A 225 -5.67 -3.84 -9.37
CA PHE A 225 -5.05 -3.94 -8.04
C PHE A 225 -3.97 -2.88 -7.85
N VAL A 226 -3.11 -2.66 -8.85
CA VAL A 226 -2.08 -1.59 -8.82
C VAL A 226 -2.72 -0.21 -8.64
N CYS A 227 -3.78 0.10 -9.40
CA CYS A 227 -4.52 1.36 -9.24
C CYS A 227 -5.06 1.58 -7.82
N MET A 228 -5.41 0.50 -7.11
CA MET A 228 -5.93 0.56 -5.74
C MET A 228 -4.86 0.51 -4.65
N THR A 229 -3.62 0.13 -4.96
CA THR A 229 -2.55 -0.08 -3.97
C THR A 229 -2.35 1.14 -3.06
N ASN A 230 -2.22 2.36 -3.61
CA ASN A 230 -2.01 3.54 -2.77
C ASN A 230 -3.26 3.94 -1.99
N GLN A 231 -4.46 3.67 -2.53
CA GLN A 231 -5.69 3.89 -1.80
C GLN A 231 -5.83 2.94 -0.61
N ILE A 232 -5.42 1.69 -0.78
CA ILE A 232 -5.36 0.69 0.30
C ILE A 232 -4.30 1.09 1.34
N HIS A 233 -3.13 1.53 0.90
CA HIS A 233 -2.09 2.08 1.77
C HIS A 233 -2.60 3.30 2.56
N LYS A 234 -3.30 4.23 1.92
CA LYS A 234 -3.95 5.34 2.61
C LYS A 234 -4.93 4.86 3.69
N TRP A 235 -5.71 3.82 3.42
CA TRP A 235 -6.61 3.23 4.40
C TRP A 235 -5.88 2.51 5.54
N SER A 236 -4.65 2.01 5.35
CA SER A 236 -3.86 1.46 6.46
C SER A 236 -3.35 2.54 7.43
N HIS A 237 -3.35 3.82 7.01
CA HIS A 237 -3.09 4.99 7.86
C HIS A 237 -4.34 5.74 8.35
N THR A 238 -5.53 5.32 7.91
CA THR A 238 -6.78 5.98 8.30
C THR A 238 -7.41 5.23 9.47
N TYR A 239 -7.26 5.76 10.69
CA TYR A 239 -7.73 5.09 11.91
C TYR A 239 -9.19 5.37 12.27
N PHE A 240 -9.74 6.49 11.79
CA PHE A 240 -11.11 6.92 12.08
C PHE A 240 -11.88 7.22 10.79
N GLY A 241 -13.19 6.95 10.80
CA GLY A 241 -14.09 7.33 9.71
C GLY A 241 -14.02 6.44 8.45
N LEU A 242 -13.29 5.32 8.49
CA LEU A 242 -13.33 4.35 7.39
C LEU A 242 -14.71 3.69 7.26
N PRO A 243 -15.20 3.48 6.02
CA PRO A 243 -16.40 2.69 5.80
C PRO A 243 -16.26 1.25 6.34
N GLN A 244 -17.36 0.68 6.84
CA GLN A 244 -17.35 -0.65 7.44
C GLN A 244 -16.80 -1.74 6.50
N TYR A 245 -17.15 -1.68 5.20
CA TYR A 245 -16.67 -2.67 4.24
C TYR A 245 -15.15 -2.65 4.08
N ILE A 246 -14.49 -1.49 4.20
CA ILE A 246 -13.02 -1.39 4.19
C ILE A 246 -12.45 -2.04 5.45
N THR A 247 -13.00 -1.71 6.63
CA THR A 247 -12.51 -2.28 7.89
C THR A 247 -12.69 -3.81 7.91
N ILE A 248 -13.79 -4.33 7.37
CA ILE A 248 -14.03 -5.79 7.25
C ILE A 248 -12.99 -6.42 6.33
N LEU A 249 -12.69 -5.81 5.17
CA LEU A 249 -11.66 -6.33 4.26
C LEU A 249 -10.26 -6.32 4.91
N GLN A 250 -9.94 -5.29 5.71
CA GLN A 250 -8.70 -5.24 6.49
C GLN A 250 -8.67 -6.30 7.60
N ASP A 251 -9.78 -6.52 8.31
CA ASP A 251 -9.85 -7.53 9.37
C ASP A 251 -9.72 -8.96 8.83
N LEU A 252 -10.24 -9.20 7.63
CA LEU A 252 -10.10 -10.46 6.90
C LEU A 252 -8.75 -10.58 6.17
N HIS A 253 -7.90 -9.55 6.26
CA HIS A 253 -6.62 -9.47 5.56
C HIS A 253 -6.78 -9.67 4.04
N ILE A 254 -7.89 -9.24 3.45
CA ILE A 254 -8.09 -9.23 2.00
C ILE A 254 -7.36 -8.02 1.39
N ILE A 255 -7.30 -6.91 2.12
CA ILE A 255 -6.51 -5.72 1.81
C ILE A 255 -5.64 -5.37 3.03
N LEU A 256 -4.61 -4.54 2.83
CA LEU A 256 -3.60 -4.25 3.84
C LEU A 256 -4.18 -3.76 5.19
N PRO A 257 -4.00 -4.53 6.29
CA PRO A 257 -4.44 -4.11 7.61
C PRO A 257 -3.55 -3.01 8.21
N GLN A 258 -4.13 -2.08 8.96
CA GLN A 258 -3.40 -0.99 9.64
C GLN A 258 -2.28 -1.52 10.55
N ARG A 259 -2.57 -2.58 11.34
CA ARG A 259 -1.58 -3.20 12.25
C ARG A 259 -0.44 -3.89 11.52
N HIS A 260 -0.72 -4.50 10.37
CA HIS A 260 0.31 -5.16 9.56
C HIS A 260 1.26 -4.12 9.00
N HIS A 261 0.72 -3.04 8.45
CA HIS A 261 1.53 -1.98 7.85
C HIS A 261 2.35 -1.20 8.88
N ARG A 262 1.89 -1.07 10.13
CA ARG A 262 2.65 -0.43 11.20
C ARG A 262 4.03 -1.05 11.44
N ILE A 263 4.20 -2.34 11.18
CA ILE A 263 5.49 -3.04 11.35
C ILE A 263 6.57 -2.40 10.47
N HIS A 264 6.19 -1.98 9.26
CA HIS A 264 7.07 -1.26 8.34
C HIS A 264 7.48 0.10 8.91
N HIS A 265 6.53 0.86 9.49
CA HIS A 265 6.75 2.16 10.15
C HIS A 265 7.59 2.12 11.43
N VAL A 266 8.08 0.95 11.82
CA VAL A 266 9.05 0.83 12.90
C VAL A 266 10.45 1.11 12.36
N ALA A 267 11.12 2.11 12.92
CA ALA A 267 12.52 2.38 12.58
C ALA A 267 13.37 1.10 12.64
N PRO A 268 14.22 0.83 11.64
CA PRO A 268 14.68 1.74 10.58
C PRO A 268 13.95 1.61 9.22
N HIS A 269 12.66 1.24 9.18
CA HIS A 269 11.89 1.11 7.92
C HIS A 269 12.48 0.09 6.93
N ASP A 270 12.88 -1.08 7.43
CA ASP A 270 13.68 -2.08 6.73
C ASP A 270 12.93 -3.38 6.38
N SER A 271 11.63 -3.42 6.62
CA SER A 271 10.83 -4.65 6.56
C SER A 271 9.39 -4.35 6.13
N TYR A 272 8.68 -5.39 5.70
CA TYR A 272 7.24 -5.34 5.41
C TYR A 272 6.83 -4.31 4.33
N PHE A 273 7.58 -4.23 3.23
CA PHE A 273 7.38 -3.24 2.16
C PHE A 273 6.13 -3.42 1.29
N CYS A 274 5.53 -4.62 1.21
CA CYS A 274 4.35 -4.87 0.37
C CYS A 274 3.09 -4.21 0.97
N ILE A 275 2.42 -3.36 0.17
CA ILE A 275 1.34 -2.46 0.64
C ILE A 275 -0.01 -2.66 -0.07
N THR A 276 -0.15 -3.68 -0.94
CA THR A 276 -1.46 -3.94 -1.58
C THR A 276 -2.32 -4.81 -0.67
N THR A 277 -1.80 -5.95 -0.25
CA THR A 277 -2.43 -6.85 0.73
C THR A 277 -1.51 -7.11 1.91
N GLY A 278 -0.20 -7.07 1.70
CA GLY A 278 0.81 -7.44 2.67
C GLY A 278 1.01 -8.96 2.82
N TRP A 279 0.41 -9.77 1.94
CA TRP A 279 0.50 -11.22 1.95
C TRP A 279 1.93 -11.72 1.77
N LEU A 280 2.71 -11.03 0.94
CA LEU A 280 4.08 -11.43 0.63
C LEU A 280 5.11 -10.95 1.64
N ASN A 281 4.74 -10.08 2.58
CA ASN A 281 5.67 -9.58 3.59
C ASN A 281 6.28 -10.72 4.40
N TYR A 282 5.47 -11.59 5.00
CA TYR A 282 6.00 -12.68 5.82
C TYR A 282 6.89 -13.66 5.03
N PRO A 283 6.49 -14.20 3.85
CA PRO A 283 7.37 -15.01 3.03
C PRO A 283 8.70 -14.33 2.67
N LEU A 284 8.69 -13.03 2.35
CA LEU A 284 9.90 -12.30 1.96
C LEU A 284 10.82 -12.05 3.16
N GLU A 285 10.28 -11.75 4.34
CA GLU A 285 11.05 -11.68 5.59
C GLU A 285 11.67 -13.04 5.93
N ALA A 286 10.91 -14.12 5.78
CA ALA A 286 11.37 -15.48 6.05
C ALA A 286 12.60 -15.88 5.24
N MET A 287 12.68 -15.38 4.01
CA MET A 287 13.80 -15.63 3.10
C MET A 287 14.92 -14.58 3.24
N ASN A 288 14.80 -13.61 4.15
CA ASN A 288 15.67 -12.44 4.25
C ASN A 288 15.84 -11.74 2.88
N PHE A 289 14.75 -11.63 2.12
CA PHE A 289 14.80 -11.14 0.74
C PHE A 289 15.37 -9.73 0.66
N TRP A 290 14.83 -8.77 1.43
CA TRP A 290 15.28 -7.37 1.40
C TRP A 290 16.72 -7.20 1.92
N PRO A 291 17.10 -7.71 3.11
CA PRO A 291 18.48 -7.60 3.57
C PRO A 291 19.48 -8.30 2.64
N GLY A 292 19.10 -9.43 2.04
CA GLY A 292 19.91 -10.13 1.05
C GLY A 292 20.18 -9.28 -0.19
N MET A 293 19.14 -8.65 -0.74
CA MET A 293 19.27 -7.74 -1.88
C MET A 293 20.09 -6.50 -1.52
N GLU A 294 19.93 -5.95 -0.32
CA GLU A 294 20.70 -4.80 0.15
C GLU A 294 22.19 -5.11 0.25
N TYR A 295 22.54 -6.24 0.86
CA TYR A 295 23.92 -6.69 0.93
C TYR A 295 24.55 -6.86 -0.46
N LEU A 296 23.80 -7.43 -1.42
CA LEU A 296 24.29 -7.58 -2.79
C LEU A 296 24.54 -6.23 -3.47
N ILE A 297 23.60 -5.29 -3.35
CA ILE A 297 23.73 -3.95 -3.96
C ILE A 297 24.87 -3.16 -3.30
N GLU A 298 24.97 -3.15 -1.97
CA GLU A 298 26.05 -2.48 -1.24
C GLU A 298 27.41 -3.06 -1.63
N LYS A 299 27.51 -4.39 -1.74
CA LYS A 299 28.77 -5.05 -2.14
C LYS A 299 29.20 -4.71 -3.57
N VAL A 300 28.24 -4.56 -4.49
CA VAL A 300 28.52 -4.26 -5.91
C VAL A 300 28.77 -2.78 -6.14
N THR A 301 28.07 -1.90 -5.43
CA THR A 301 28.03 -0.46 -5.72
C THR A 301 28.73 0.41 -4.68
N GLY A 302 28.89 -0.07 -3.44
CA GLY A 302 29.39 0.69 -2.30
C GLY A 302 28.37 1.63 -1.65
N TYR A 303 27.15 1.74 -2.18
CA TYR A 303 26.10 2.57 -1.60
C TYR A 303 25.49 1.91 -0.36
N LYS A 304 25.25 2.72 0.68
CA LYS A 304 24.58 2.27 1.90
C LYS A 304 23.06 2.40 1.80
N PRO A 305 22.29 1.40 2.27
CA PRO A 305 20.83 1.48 2.27
C PRO A 305 20.31 2.59 3.21
N ARG A 306 19.20 3.22 2.82
CA ARG A 306 18.42 4.23 3.58
C ARG A 306 19.20 5.50 3.98
N ALA A 307 20.29 5.82 3.28
CA ALA A 307 21.11 6.98 3.62
C ALA A 307 20.34 8.31 3.51
N ASP A 308 19.52 8.48 2.47
CA ASP A 308 18.72 9.70 2.23
C ASP A 308 17.53 9.80 3.21
N ASP A 309 16.80 8.70 3.42
CA ASP A 309 15.64 8.64 4.32
C ASP A 309 16.00 9.06 5.76
N MET A 310 17.10 8.51 6.27
CA MET A 310 17.59 8.83 7.61
C MET A 310 18.08 10.28 7.72
N ALA A 311 18.63 10.86 6.64
CA ALA A 311 19.02 12.26 6.61
C ALA A 311 17.80 13.18 6.76
N TRP A 312 16.72 12.90 6.02
CA TRP A 312 15.47 13.65 6.11
C TRP A 312 14.78 13.54 7.48
N ALA A 313 14.78 12.35 8.08
CA ALA A 313 14.23 12.12 9.42
C ALA A 313 14.98 12.86 10.54
N SER A 314 16.24 13.26 10.30
CA SER A 314 17.08 13.98 11.27
C SER A 314 17.07 15.51 11.12
N LYS A 315 16.27 16.05 10.18
CA LYS A 315 16.29 17.47 9.83
C LYS A 315 15.57 18.35 10.86
N THR A 316 16.32 19.26 11.49
CA THR A 316 15.82 20.16 12.55
C THR A 316 15.48 21.58 12.08
N GLU A 317 16.03 22.02 10.94
CA GLU A 317 15.81 23.32 10.30
C GLU A 317 15.57 23.16 8.80
#